data_AF-A0A0D5YR60-F1
#
_entry.id   AF-A0A0D5YR60-F1
#
_cell.length_a   1.000
_cell.length_b   1.000
_cell.length_c   1.000
_cell.angle_alpha   90.00
_cell.angle_beta   90.00
_cell.angle_gamma   90.00
#
_symmetry.space_group_name_H-M   'P 1'
#
loop_
_entity.id
_entity.type
_entity.pdbx_description
1 polymer ?
#
loop_
_entity_poly.entity_id
_entity_poly.type
_entity_poly.pdbx_seq_one_letter_code
_entity_poly.pdbx_strand_id
1 'polypeptide(L)'
;MQEVMAIHDEVMPKMSKLGKLVAELKTKVDTTETGRQYEAAMKDLQAAHKAMMDWMQGFGDRFDSDEILNGKELTPQKQQWLDEEEEKVKALREQINLSIERAEKLLKK
;
A
#
# COMPACT_ATOMS: atom_id res chain seq x y z
N MET A 1 7.62 10.14 -12.99
CA MET A 1 6.23 9.70 -13.27
C MET A 1 6.20 8.21 -13.53
N GLN A 2 6.93 7.72 -14.53
CA GLN A 2 6.96 6.29 -14.87
C GLN A 2 7.32 5.37 -13.70
N GLU A 3 8.37 5.69 -12.93
CA GLU A 3 8.78 4.87 -11.78
C GLU A 3 7.71 4.81 -10.68
N VAL A 4 7.11 5.96 -10.36
CA VAL A 4 6.00 6.06 -9.40
C VAL A 4 4.82 5.18 -9.82
N MET A 5 4.42 5.27 -11.09
CA MET A 5 3.30 4.48 -11.62
C MET A 5 3.64 2.99 -11.72
N ALA A 6 4.90 2.63 -12.02
CA ALA A 6 5.33 1.24 -12.01
C ALA A 6 5.19 0.60 -10.62
N ILE A 7 5.50 1.34 -9.56
CA ILE A 7 5.32 0.87 -8.18
C ILE A 7 3.83 0.76 -7.84
N HIS A 8 3.01 1.75 -8.22
CA HIS A 8 1.56 1.69 -8.07
C HIS A 8 0.98 0.41 -8.69
N ASP A 9 1.35 0.13 -9.95
CA ASP A 9 0.86 -1.04 -10.68
C ASP A 9 1.37 -2.36 -10.07
N GLU A 10 2.58 -2.37 -9.50
CA GLU A 10 3.12 -3.52 -8.78
C GLU A 10 2.30 -3.87 -7.52
N VAL A 11 1.84 -2.86 -6.78
CA VAL A 11 1.15 -3.06 -5.49
C VAL A 11 -0.36 -3.22 -5.64
N MET A 12 -0.97 -2.73 -6.73
CA MET A 12 -2.40 -2.82 -6.96
C MET A 12 -2.96 -4.26 -6.89
N PRO A 13 -2.35 -5.29 -7.53
CA PRO A 13 -2.80 -6.68 -7.39
C PRO A 13 -2.73 -7.20 -5.95
N LYS A 14 -1.82 -6.66 -5.14
CA LYS A 14 -1.63 -7.06 -3.73
C LYS A 14 -2.77 -6.58 -2.83
N MET A 15 -3.53 -5.57 -3.24
CA MET A 15 -4.68 -5.06 -2.47
C MET A 15 -5.77 -6.11 -2.28
N SER A 16 -6.04 -6.94 -3.31
CA SER A 16 -6.95 -8.09 -3.17
C SER A 16 -6.42 -9.12 -2.17
N LYS A 17 -5.10 -9.33 -2.15
CA LYS A 17 -4.44 -10.23 -1.21
C LYS A 17 -4.53 -9.72 0.23
N LEU A 18 -4.35 -8.41 0.46
CA LEU A 18 -4.55 -7.79 1.78
C LEU A 18 -5.96 -8.10 2.31
N GLY A 19 -6.99 -7.88 1.49
CA GLY A 19 -8.37 -8.13 1.88
C GLY A 19 -8.65 -9.59 2.26
N LYS A 20 -8.09 -10.55 1.50
CA LYS A 20 -8.20 -11.99 1.80
C LYS A 20 -7.52 -12.34 3.14
N LEU A 21 -6.29 -11.85 3.35
CA LEU A 21 -5.54 -12.11 4.59
C LEU A 21 -6.23 -11.48 5.81
N VAL A 22 -6.78 -10.27 5.67
CA VAL A 22 -7.59 -9.63 6.73
C VAL A 22 -8.79 -10.51 7.11
N ALA A 23 -9.52 -11.00 6.11
CA ALA A 23 -10.68 -11.87 6.36
C ALA A 23 -10.28 -13.17 7.07
N GLU A 24 -9.18 -13.78 6.65
CA GLU A 24 -8.68 -15.03 7.25
C GLU A 24 -8.21 -14.81 8.70
N LEU A 25 -7.37 -13.79 8.94
CA LEU A 25 -6.88 -13.46 10.28
C LEU A 25 -8.03 -13.15 11.24
N LYS A 26 -9.05 -12.43 10.77
CA LYS A 26 -10.23 -12.08 11.57
C LYS A 26 -10.94 -13.30 12.17
N THR A 27 -10.93 -14.44 11.49
CA THR A 27 -11.54 -15.69 12.00
C THR A 27 -10.74 -16.33 13.13
N LYS A 28 -9.47 -15.94 13.30
CA LYS A 28 -8.52 -16.50 14.27
C LYS A 28 -8.24 -15.54 15.44
N VAL A 29 -8.75 -14.30 15.41
CA VAL A 29 -8.56 -13.34 16.51
C VAL A 29 -9.31 -13.81 17.76
N ASP A 30 -8.59 -13.87 18.88
CA ASP A 30 -9.13 -14.16 20.21
C ASP A 30 -8.27 -13.47 21.31
N THR A 31 -8.55 -13.77 22.59
CA THR A 31 -7.86 -13.16 23.74
C THR A 31 -6.50 -13.79 24.07
N THR A 32 -6.11 -14.87 23.38
CA THR A 32 -4.81 -15.51 23.59
C THR A 32 -3.67 -14.62 23.08
N GLU A 33 -2.43 -14.97 23.43
CA GLU A 33 -1.26 -14.30 22.86
C GLU A 33 -1.24 -14.40 21.33
N THR A 34 -1.53 -15.59 20.79
CA THR A 34 -1.61 -15.82 19.34
C THR A 34 -2.76 -15.04 18.70
N GLY A 35 -3.93 -15.00 19.33
CA GLY A 35 -5.08 -14.20 18.89
C GLY A 35 -4.76 -12.72 18.75
N ARG A 36 -4.03 -12.16 19.72
CA ARG A 36 -3.55 -10.77 19.68
C ARG A 36 -2.51 -10.55 18.56
N GLN A 37 -1.67 -11.54 18.25
CA GLN A 37 -0.75 -11.46 17.11
C GLN A 37 -1.51 -11.43 15.77
N TYR A 38 -2.59 -12.23 15.63
CA TYR A 38 -3.46 -12.16 14.46
C TYR A 38 -4.16 -10.81 14.35
N GLU A 39 -4.63 -10.23 15.46
CA GLU A 39 -5.25 -8.91 15.47
C GLU A 39 -4.27 -7.82 15.04
N ALA A 40 -3.02 -7.87 15.53
CA ALA A 40 -1.97 -6.92 15.14
C ALA A 40 -1.66 -7.02 13.64
N ALA A 41 -1.47 -8.24 13.11
CA ALA A 41 -1.24 -8.43 11.67
C ALA A 41 -2.43 -7.98 10.81
N MET A 42 -3.66 -8.19 11.29
CA MET A 42 -4.86 -7.70 10.61
C MET A 42 -4.87 -6.17 10.52
N LYS A 43 -4.52 -5.48 11.62
CA LYS A 43 -4.41 -4.02 11.66
C LYS A 43 -3.31 -3.50 10.75
N ASP A 44 -2.15 -4.17 10.70
CA ASP A 44 -1.05 -3.83 9.78
C ASP A 44 -1.50 -3.88 8.31
N LEU A 45 -2.22 -4.94 7.90
CA LEU A 45 -2.75 -5.07 6.54
C LEU A 45 -3.79 -3.99 6.22
N GLN A 46 -4.69 -3.67 7.16
CA GLN A 46 -5.68 -2.61 7.01
C GLN A 46 -5.03 -1.23 6.89
N ALA A 47 -3.99 -0.97 7.69
CA ALA A 47 -3.22 0.26 7.63
C ALA A 47 -2.49 0.40 6.29
N ALA A 48 -1.86 -0.68 5.79
CA ALA A 48 -1.23 -0.69 4.47
C ALA A 48 -2.24 -0.43 3.35
N HIS A 49 -3.42 -1.05 3.42
CA HIS A 49 -4.49 -0.80 2.45
C HIS A 49 -4.94 0.67 2.48
N LYS A 50 -5.18 1.23 3.67
CA LYS A 50 -5.58 2.64 3.81
C LYS A 50 -4.50 3.58 3.27
N ALA A 51 -3.24 3.33 3.61
CA ALA A 51 -2.13 4.18 3.19
C ALA A 51 -2.00 4.24 1.66
N MET A 52 -2.23 3.12 0.96
CA MET A 52 -2.28 3.11 -0.51
C MET A 52 -3.45 3.94 -1.06
N MET A 53 -4.64 3.87 -0.45
CA MET A 53 -5.80 4.67 -0.89
C MET A 53 -5.60 6.16 -0.63
N ASP A 54 -5.08 6.51 0.54
CA ASP A 54 -4.76 7.91 0.90
C ASP A 54 -3.71 8.48 -0.06
N TRP A 55 -2.71 7.68 -0.41
CA TRP A 55 -1.68 8.07 -1.37
C TRP A 55 -2.26 8.27 -2.76
N MET A 56 -3.07 7.34 -3.28
CA MET A 56 -3.71 7.49 -4.60
C MET A 56 -4.58 8.75 -4.67
N GLN A 57 -5.32 9.05 -3.60
CA GLN A 57 -6.13 10.27 -3.55
C GLN A 57 -5.24 11.52 -3.57
N GLY A 58 -4.23 11.58 -2.69
CA GLY A 58 -3.31 12.73 -2.64
C GLY A 58 -2.48 12.90 -3.91
N PHE A 59 -2.15 11.79 -4.59
CA PHE A 59 -1.46 11.80 -5.87
C PHE A 59 -2.36 12.37 -6.97
N GLY A 60 -3.61 11.93 -7.07
CA GLY A 60 -4.59 12.45 -8.03
C GLY A 60 -4.98 13.92 -7.80
N ASP A 61 -4.87 14.42 -6.56
CA ASP A 61 -5.06 15.84 -6.26
C ASP A 61 -3.88 16.72 -6.74
N ARG A 62 -2.68 16.13 -6.90
CA ARG A 62 -1.44 16.82 -7.28
C ARG A 62 -1.14 16.76 -8.78
N PHE A 63 -1.52 15.66 -9.45
CA PHE A 63 -1.22 15.39 -10.85
C PHE A 63 -2.49 15.15 -11.66
N ASP A 64 -2.57 15.79 -12.83
CA ASP A 64 -3.71 15.61 -13.72
C ASP A 64 -3.55 14.34 -14.59
N SER A 65 -4.66 13.90 -15.20
CA SER A 65 -4.66 12.68 -16.03
C SER A 65 -3.70 12.77 -17.24
N ASP A 66 -3.43 13.95 -17.79
CA ASP A 66 -2.50 14.10 -18.91
C ASP A 66 -1.04 13.93 -18.46
N GLU A 67 -0.71 14.44 -17.27
CA GLU A 67 0.60 14.26 -16.64
C GLU A 67 0.86 12.79 -16.30
N ILE A 68 -0.16 12.09 -15.80
CA ILE A 68 -0.05 10.68 -15.38
C ILE A 68 -0.02 9.74 -16.59
N LEU A 69 -0.95 9.91 -17.55
CA LEU A 69 -1.20 8.94 -18.62
C LEU A 69 -0.46 9.28 -19.91
N ASN A 70 -0.38 10.56 -20.26
CA ASN A 70 0.15 11.02 -21.55
C ASN A 70 1.60 11.52 -21.45
N GLY A 71 2.19 11.55 -20.25
CA GLY A 71 3.59 11.94 -20.03
C GLY A 71 3.85 13.42 -20.32
N LYS A 72 2.84 14.27 -20.11
CA LYS A 72 2.98 15.74 -20.22
C LYS A 72 4.12 16.23 -19.31
N GLU A 73 4.91 17.19 -19.82
CA GLU A 73 6.00 17.78 -19.05
C GLU A 73 5.50 18.40 -17.75
N LEU A 74 6.20 18.09 -16.66
CA LEU A 74 5.92 18.63 -15.34
C LEU A 74 6.61 19.98 -15.17
N THR A 75 5.97 20.88 -14.42
CA THR A 75 6.64 22.10 -13.95
C THR A 75 7.74 21.74 -12.94
N PRO A 76 8.75 22.61 -12.71
CA PRO A 76 9.79 22.34 -11.72
C PRO A 76 9.25 22.06 -10.31
N GLN A 77 8.14 22.71 -9.93
CA GLN A 77 7.45 22.45 -8.67
C GLN A 77 6.81 21.06 -8.62
N LYS A 78 6.16 20.64 -9.72
CA LYS A 78 5.56 19.31 -9.80
C LYS A 78 6.63 18.21 -9.85
N GLN A 79 7.81 18.49 -10.40
CA GLN A 79 8.94 17.56 -10.34
C GLN A 79 9.36 17.32 -8.89
N GLN A 80 9.47 18.37 -8.05
CA GLN A 80 9.78 18.19 -6.63
C GLN A 80 8.71 17.37 -5.90
N TRP A 81 7.42 17.61 -6.18
CA TRP A 81 6.35 16.78 -5.62
C TRP A 81 6.44 15.34 -6.10
N LEU A 82 6.82 15.11 -7.36
CA LEU A 82 6.96 13.77 -7.89
C LEU A 82 8.07 12.99 -7.18
N ASP A 83 9.20 13.65 -6.90
CA ASP A 83 10.31 13.06 -6.14
C ASP A 83 9.86 12.70 -4.70
N GLU A 84 9.03 13.54 -4.06
CA GLU A 84 8.41 13.21 -2.77
C GLU A 84 7.45 12.01 -2.85
N GLU A 85 6.61 11.97 -3.89
CA GLU A 85 5.66 10.89 -4.10
C GLU A 85 6.35 9.56 -4.42
N GLU A 86 7.52 9.61 -5.07
CA GLU A 86 8.36 8.44 -5.33
C GLU A 86 8.86 7.79 -4.03
N GLU A 87 9.36 8.58 -3.09
CA GLU A 87 9.79 8.06 -1.80
C GLU A 87 8.61 7.49 -0.98
N LYS A 88 7.46 8.17 -1.02
CA LYS A 88 6.23 7.68 -0.36
C LYS A 88 5.76 6.35 -0.96
N VAL A 89 5.71 6.24 -2.28
CA VAL A 89 5.21 5.01 -2.93
C VAL A 89 6.17 3.83 -2.74
N LYS A 90 7.50 4.07 -2.69
CA LYS A 90 8.48 3.05 -2.30
C LYS A 90 8.24 2.55 -0.88
N ALA A 91 8.02 3.45 0.08
CA ALA A 91 7.72 3.10 1.46
C ALA A 91 6.38 2.33 1.59
N LEU A 92 5.36 2.72 0.82
CA LEU A 92 4.08 2.01 0.75
C LEU A 92 4.26 0.58 0.24
N ARG A 93 5.04 0.40 -0.83
CA ARG A 93 5.36 -0.92 -1.37
C ARG A 93 5.99 -1.82 -0.31
N GLU A 94 6.97 -1.30 0.44
CA GLU A 94 7.60 -2.05 1.53
C GLU A 94 6.60 -2.39 2.64
N GLN A 95 5.78 -1.43 3.07
CA GLN A 95 4.75 -1.65 4.08
C GLN A 95 3.74 -2.74 3.68
N ILE A 96 3.29 -2.72 2.42
CA ILE A 96 2.38 -3.73 1.87
C ILE A 96 3.04 -5.10 1.85
N ASN A 97 4.27 -5.21 1.34
CA ASN A 97 4.99 -6.48 1.28
C ASN A 97 5.26 -7.07 2.67
N LEU A 98 5.72 -6.25 3.61
CA LEU A 98 6.04 -6.68 4.98
C LEU A 98 4.78 -7.09 5.75
N SER A 99 3.67 -6.37 5.60
CA SER A 99 2.40 -6.73 6.25
C SER A 99 1.86 -8.06 5.73
N ILE A 100 1.92 -8.30 4.41
CA ILE A 100 1.59 -9.58 3.79
C ILE A 100 2.47 -10.71 4.33
N GLU A 101 3.79 -10.51 4.34
CA GLU A 101 4.74 -11.53 4.79
C GLU A 101 4.51 -11.91 6.25
N ARG A 102 4.27 -10.93 7.13
CA ARG A 102 3.96 -11.17 8.55
C ARG A 102 2.68 -11.98 8.71
N ALA A 103 1.61 -11.59 8.00
CA ALA A 103 0.33 -12.29 8.04
C ALA A 103 0.47 -13.75 7.58
N GLU A 104 1.15 -13.98 6.45
CA GLU A 104 1.38 -15.33 5.93
C GLU A 104 2.23 -16.19 6.87
N LYS A 105 3.25 -15.61 7.50
CA LYS A 105 4.07 -16.31 8.51
C LYS A 105 3.25 -16.74 9.72
N LEU A 106 2.31 -15.91 10.16
CA LEU A 106 1.41 -16.23 11.28
C LEU A 106 0.38 -17.30 10.90
N LEU A 107 -0.11 -17.31 9.67
CA LEU A 107 -1.10 -18.28 9.19
C LEU A 107 -0.49 -19.66 8.87
N LYS A 108 0.81 -19.74 8.63
CA LYS A 108 1.56 -20.97 8.42
C LYS A 108 2.04 -21.64 9.72
N LYS A 109 1.90 -20.96 10.87
CA LYS A 109 2.14 -21.54 12.20
C LYS A 109 0.95 -22.37 12.65
#